data_AF-A0A1G5EQW3-F1
#
_entry.id   AF-A0A1G5EQW3-F1
#
_cell.length_a   1.000
_cell.length_b   1.000
_cell.length_c   1.000
_cell.angle_alpha   90.00
_cell.angle_beta   90.00
_cell.angle_gamma   90.00
#
_symmetry.space_group_name_H-M   'P 1'
#
loop_
_entity.id
_entity.type
_entity.pdbx_description
1 polymer ?
#
loop_
_entity_poly.entity_id
_entity_poly.type
_entity_poly.pdbx_seq_one_letter_code
_entity_poly.pdbx_strand_id
1 'polypeptide(L)'
;MGTFKYTLLNAAYFAAFCTIHAYAAVYLLANGFNNTEVGILLAIANITSAVFQPVIAGIIDKPGFLTNKRFILISIAVILAGCIILMCVPGKKAVIFPVYALIYMIQFAYQPVMTALCFEYQKAGCSIFYGLARGLGSASFAVSSLIIGPVVEKNGISVLIWGSIAAMIISAIVMLSFNKPADKDSAEKTSDDKIMEPATAHNSLASFAKTYPAFGLFLVATICFFFAHNMINDFMIQIIRNLGGRETELGIANFLQAILELPVMALIGLILKRISSEKLLIISGVAFFVKILILVFANGMPMMYVSQSFQLFAYAVFIPAGAYYVSTTMEELDQVKGQAFITSAITLGGVFSNFISGYILDHFSIRVMLITGSVVCAIGVVIGAVAMTKLPHHVAENANP
;
A
#
# COMPACT_ATOMS: atom_id res chain seq x y z
N MET A 1 5.47 -24.50 -13.02
CA MET A 1 6.35 -23.36 -13.41
C MET A 1 5.66 -21.99 -13.27
N GLY A 2 4.32 -21.88 -13.41
CA GLY A 2 3.57 -20.62 -13.25
C GLY A 2 3.78 -19.94 -11.90
N THR A 3 3.59 -20.65 -10.79
CA THR A 3 3.85 -20.13 -9.43
C THR A 3 5.25 -19.53 -9.29
N PHE A 4 6.30 -20.25 -9.71
CA PHE A 4 7.68 -19.77 -9.58
C PHE A 4 7.91 -18.45 -10.35
N LYS A 5 7.44 -18.35 -11.60
CA LYS A 5 7.56 -17.12 -12.40
C LYS A 5 6.79 -15.96 -11.77
N TYR A 6 5.56 -16.21 -11.33
CA TYR A 6 4.74 -15.17 -10.69
C TYR A 6 5.31 -14.73 -9.33
N THR A 7 5.87 -15.65 -8.55
CA THR A 7 6.61 -15.35 -7.32
C THR A 7 7.83 -14.48 -7.60
N LEU A 8 8.64 -14.82 -8.60
CA LEU A 8 9.83 -14.03 -8.93
C LEU A 8 9.48 -12.63 -9.44
N LEU A 9 8.38 -12.50 -10.19
CA LEU A 9 7.83 -11.21 -10.59
C LEU A 9 7.40 -10.37 -9.37
N ASN A 10 6.69 -10.97 -8.41
CA ASN A 10 6.31 -10.31 -7.17
C ASN A 10 7.55 -9.91 -6.35
N ALA A 11 8.52 -10.79 -6.18
CA ALA A 11 9.75 -10.52 -5.44
C ALA A 11 10.52 -9.34 -6.04
N ALA A 12 10.69 -9.33 -7.37
CA ALA A 12 11.36 -8.25 -8.08
C ALA A 12 10.57 -6.92 -8.01
N TYR A 13 9.24 -6.97 -8.15
CA TYR A 13 8.38 -5.81 -7.94
C TYR A 13 8.57 -5.20 -6.55
N PHE A 14 8.48 -6.02 -5.49
CA PHE A 14 8.58 -5.56 -4.11
C PHE A 14 10.01 -5.13 -3.70
N ALA A 15 11.04 -5.68 -4.34
CA ALA A 15 12.41 -5.19 -4.20
C ALA A 15 12.56 -3.78 -4.76
N ALA A 16 11.99 -3.50 -5.94
CA ALA A 16 11.95 -2.16 -6.52
C ALA A 16 11.04 -1.21 -5.72
N PHE A 17 9.93 -1.73 -5.19
CA PHE A 17 9.05 -0.96 -4.30
C PHE A 17 9.81 -0.51 -3.05
N CYS A 18 10.68 -1.37 -2.49
CA CYS A 18 11.55 -0.98 -1.38
C CYS A 18 12.47 0.20 -1.74
N THR A 19 13.17 0.15 -2.86
CA THR A 19 14.12 1.20 -3.26
C THR A 19 13.44 2.52 -3.66
N ILE A 20 12.22 2.45 -4.19
CA ILE A 20 11.46 3.62 -4.66
C ILE A 20 10.57 4.21 -3.56
N HIS A 21 9.81 3.40 -2.83
CA HIS A 21 8.84 3.91 -1.85
C HIS A 21 9.44 4.05 -0.47
N ALA A 22 10.01 2.98 0.10
CA ALA A 22 10.51 3.00 1.48
C ALA A 22 11.75 3.91 1.67
N TYR A 23 12.45 4.21 0.58
CA TYR A 23 13.61 5.12 0.55
C TYR A 23 13.35 6.41 -0.25
N ALA A 24 12.09 6.74 -0.54
CA ALA A 24 11.74 7.92 -1.32
C ALA A 24 12.32 9.21 -0.73
N ALA A 25 12.06 9.44 0.56
CA ALA A 25 12.57 10.59 1.29
C ALA A 25 14.11 10.61 1.30
N VAL A 26 14.77 9.46 1.45
CA VAL A 26 16.24 9.36 1.42
C VAL A 26 16.79 9.87 0.09
N TYR A 27 16.24 9.39 -1.02
CA TYR A 27 16.68 9.75 -2.36
C TYR A 27 16.42 11.22 -2.68
N LEU A 28 15.21 11.71 -2.40
CA LEU A 28 14.81 13.08 -2.73
C LEU A 28 15.57 14.11 -1.88
N LEU A 29 15.68 13.91 -0.56
CA LEU A 29 16.44 14.81 0.32
C LEU A 29 17.92 14.90 -0.09
N ALA A 30 18.53 13.77 -0.45
CA ALA A 30 19.92 13.75 -0.92
C ALA A 30 20.13 14.44 -2.28
N ASN A 31 19.06 14.62 -3.06
CA ASN A 31 19.05 15.45 -4.27
C ASN A 31 18.65 16.91 -4.01
N GLY A 32 18.67 17.32 -2.73
CA GLY A 32 18.49 18.70 -2.30
C GLY A 32 17.03 19.10 -2.06
N PHE A 33 16.07 18.17 -2.18
CA PHE A 33 14.67 18.47 -1.87
C PHE A 33 14.51 18.79 -0.37
N ASN A 34 13.59 19.69 -0.03
CA ASN A 34 13.15 19.87 1.36
C ASN A 34 11.98 18.93 1.69
N ASN A 35 11.54 18.85 2.94
CA ASN A 35 10.50 17.91 3.35
C ASN A 35 9.14 18.26 2.75
N THR A 36 8.87 19.54 2.53
CA THR A 36 7.65 20.03 1.87
C THR A 36 7.58 19.54 0.42
N GLU A 37 8.67 19.68 -0.34
CA GLU A 37 8.76 19.20 -1.72
C GLU A 37 8.62 17.67 -1.78
N VAL A 38 9.22 16.93 -0.83
CA VAL A 38 9.02 15.47 -0.70
C VAL A 38 7.56 15.14 -0.47
N GLY A 39 6.92 15.78 0.51
CA GLY A 39 5.51 15.58 0.82
C GLY A 39 4.59 15.88 -0.37
N ILE A 40 4.80 17.00 -1.06
CA ILE A 40 4.04 17.37 -2.26
C ILE A 40 4.20 16.30 -3.35
N LEU A 41 5.43 15.83 -3.59
CA LEU A 41 5.70 14.81 -4.60
C LEU A 41 4.95 13.51 -4.30
N LEU A 42 5.09 13.00 -3.07
CA LEU A 42 4.44 11.75 -2.65
C LEU A 42 2.91 11.88 -2.69
N ALA A 43 2.36 13.01 -2.26
CA ALA A 43 0.93 13.26 -2.31
C ALA A 43 0.41 13.30 -3.75
N ILE A 44 1.06 14.04 -4.65
CA ILE A 44 0.69 14.12 -6.06
C ILE A 44 0.73 12.73 -6.69
N ALA A 45 1.82 11.97 -6.50
CA ALA A 45 1.98 10.64 -7.08
C ALA A 45 0.92 9.63 -6.58
N ASN A 46 0.54 9.71 -5.30
CA ASN A 46 -0.54 8.90 -4.73
C ASN A 46 -1.91 9.27 -5.33
N ILE A 47 -2.26 10.57 -5.40
CA ILE A 47 -3.52 11.03 -5.98
C ILE A 47 -3.62 10.62 -7.45
N THR A 48 -2.57 10.90 -8.23
CA THR A 48 -2.57 10.58 -9.65
C THR A 48 -2.64 9.08 -9.87
N SER A 49 -1.99 8.25 -9.04
CA SER A 49 -2.09 6.79 -9.14
C SER A 49 -3.50 6.29 -8.85
N ALA A 50 -4.15 6.81 -7.79
CA ALA A 50 -5.51 6.43 -7.44
C ALA A 50 -6.52 6.75 -8.56
N VAL A 51 -6.34 7.87 -9.27
CA VAL A 51 -7.15 8.24 -10.43
C VAL A 51 -6.77 7.41 -11.67
N PHE A 52 -5.49 7.11 -11.85
CA PHE A 52 -4.98 6.41 -13.03
C PHE A 52 -5.33 4.92 -13.05
N GLN A 53 -5.38 4.27 -11.89
CA GLN A 53 -5.70 2.84 -11.75
C GLN A 53 -7.02 2.43 -12.43
N PRO A 54 -8.19 3.04 -12.14
CA PRO A 54 -9.45 2.67 -12.79
C PRO A 54 -9.46 2.99 -14.28
N VAL A 55 -8.78 4.06 -14.72
CA VAL A 55 -8.66 4.42 -16.14
C VAL A 55 -7.92 3.32 -16.90
N ILE A 56 -6.79 2.85 -16.37
CA ILE A 56 -6.03 1.76 -16.98
C ILE A 56 -6.82 0.44 -16.98
N ALA A 57 -7.48 0.11 -15.86
CA ALA A 57 -8.32 -1.08 -15.80
C ALA A 57 -9.40 -1.06 -16.90
N GLY A 58 -10.14 0.05 -17.04
CA GLY A 58 -11.16 0.20 -18.08
C GLY A 58 -10.64 0.21 -19.52
N ILE A 59 -9.36 0.50 -19.75
CA ILE A 59 -8.71 0.36 -21.08
C ILE A 59 -8.30 -1.10 -21.32
N ILE A 60 -7.77 -1.79 -20.31
CA ILE A 60 -7.35 -3.20 -20.40
C ILE A 60 -8.55 -4.13 -20.59
N ASP A 61 -9.69 -3.84 -19.95
CA ASP A 61 -10.89 -4.66 -20.04
C ASP A 61 -11.53 -4.64 -21.43
N LYS A 62 -11.19 -3.66 -22.27
CA LYS A 62 -11.67 -3.57 -23.64
C LYS A 62 -10.77 -4.35 -24.58
N PRO A 63 -11.33 -5.05 -25.59
CA PRO A 63 -10.51 -5.71 -26.61
C PRO A 63 -9.66 -4.66 -27.32
N GLY A 64 -8.34 -4.84 -27.29
CA GLY A 64 -7.42 -3.84 -27.81
C GLY A 64 -5.96 -4.21 -27.66
N PHE A 65 -5.09 -3.25 -27.98
CA PHE A 65 -3.65 -3.44 -27.88
C PHE A 65 -3.19 -3.60 -26.42
N LEU A 66 -3.80 -2.89 -25.47
CA LEU A 66 -3.32 -2.89 -24.09
C LEU A 66 -3.89 -4.09 -23.31
N THR A 67 -3.04 -5.06 -23.00
CA THR A 67 -3.36 -6.21 -22.13
C THR A 67 -2.66 -6.05 -20.78
N ASN A 68 -3.05 -6.84 -19.75
CA ASN A 68 -2.36 -6.89 -18.46
C ASN A 68 -0.84 -7.06 -18.63
N LYS A 69 -0.42 -8.04 -19.45
CA LYS A 69 1.00 -8.29 -19.77
C LYS A 69 1.68 -7.08 -20.41
N ARG A 70 1.04 -6.44 -21.40
CA ARG A 70 1.62 -5.29 -22.11
C ARG A 70 1.72 -4.07 -21.21
N PHE A 71 0.72 -3.81 -20.38
CA PHE A 71 0.78 -2.73 -19.40
C PHE A 71 1.93 -2.93 -18.40
N ILE A 72 2.13 -4.15 -17.90
CA ILE A 72 3.25 -4.48 -17.02
C ILE A 72 4.59 -4.23 -17.73
N LEU A 73 4.75 -4.67 -18.98
CA LEU A 73 5.98 -4.42 -19.75
C LEU A 73 6.22 -2.93 -20.01
N ILE A 74 5.17 -2.16 -20.33
CA ILE A 74 5.24 -0.70 -20.48
C ILE A 74 5.65 -0.05 -19.15
N SER A 75 5.04 -0.48 -18.04
CA SER A 75 5.38 0.02 -16.70
C SER A 75 6.84 -0.23 -16.36
N ILE A 76 7.34 -1.44 -16.60
CA ILE A 76 8.76 -1.79 -16.42
C ILE A 76 9.66 -0.89 -17.28
N ALA A 77 9.31 -0.69 -18.56
CA ALA A 77 10.07 0.15 -19.47
C ALA A 77 10.10 1.62 -19.03
N VAL A 78 8.97 2.18 -18.58
CA VAL A 78 8.91 3.56 -18.08
C VAL A 78 9.71 3.71 -16.79
N ILE A 79 9.63 2.74 -15.86
CA ILE A 79 10.42 2.78 -14.62
C ILE A 79 11.92 2.70 -14.94
N LEU A 80 12.34 1.82 -15.86
CA LEU A 80 13.74 1.70 -16.29
C LEU A 80 14.24 2.99 -16.95
N ALA A 81 13.47 3.54 -17.90
CA ALA A 81 13.81 4.79 -18.57
C ALA A 81 13.91 5.94 -17.56
N GLY A 82 12.96 6.03 -16.63
CA GLY A 82 12.99 7.01 -15.54
C GLY A 82 14.22 6.87 -14.66
N CYS A 83 14.58 5.64 -14.25
CA CYS A 83 15.80 5.38 -13.47
C CYS A 83 17.07 5.83 -14.22
N ILE A 84 17.17 5.55 -15.52
CA ILE A 84 18.30 5.99 -16.35
C ILE A 84 18.36 7.52 -16.42
N ILE A 85 17.23 8.19 -16.64
CA ILE A 85 17.16 9.67 -16.64
C ILE A 85 17.64 10.22 -15.30
N LEU A 86 17.15 9.68 -14.18
CA LEU A 86 17.53 10.10 -12.83
C LEU A 86 19.03 9.97 -12.56
N MET A 87 19.72 8.99 -13.16
CA MET A 87 21.18 8.86 -13.07
C MET A 87 21.93 9.93 -13.86
N CYS A 88 21.38 10.37 -14.99
CA CYS A 88 22.02 11.36 -15.86
C CYS A 88 21.85 12.81 -15.39
N VAL A 89 20.94 13.08 -14.45
CA VAL A 89 20.59 14.44 -14.00
C VAL A 89 20.64 14.63 -12.48
N PRO A 90 21.74 14.26 -11.79
CA PRO A 90 21.84 14.42 -10.34
C PRO A 90 21.66 15.89 -9.92
N GLY A 91 20.91 16.12 -8.84
CA GLY A 91 20.69 17.46 -8.26
C GLY A 91 19.77 18.40 -9.06
N LYS A 92 19.26 18.00 -10.23
CA LYS A 92 18.34 18.84 -11.04
C LYS A 92 16.89 18.60 -10.64
N LYS A 93 16.44 19.25 -9.55
CA LYS A 93 15.07 19.10 -9.00
C LYS A 93 13.95 19.18 -10.04
N ALA A 94 14.05 20.11 -10.99
CA ALA A 94 13.04 20.32 -12.03
C ALA A 94 12.81 19.08 -12.93
N VAL A 95 13.82 18.22 -13.08
CA VAL A 95 13.72 16.95 -13.82
C VAL A 95 13.39 15.80 -12.87
N ILE A 96 14.04 15.76 -11.69
CA ILE A 96 13.85 14.70 -10.70
C ILE A 96 12.40 14.64 -10.24
N PHE A 97 11.76 15.78 -9.96
CA PHE A 97 10.40 15.84 -9.43
C PHE A 97 9.40 15.10 -10.34
N PRO A 98 9.19 15.50 -11.61
CA PRO A 98 8.20 14.86 -12.47
C PRO A 98 8.57 13.40 -12.81
N VAL A 99 9.86 13.09 -12.98
CA VAL A 99 10.29 11.72 -13.32
C VAL A 99 10.07 10.77 -12.13
N TYR A 100 10.45 11.19 -10.92
CA TYR A 100 10.26 10.38 -9.72
C TYR A 100 8.78 10.22 -9.38
N ALA A 101 7.98 11.29 -9.51
CA ALA A 101 6.52 11.21 -9.34
C ALA A 101 5.88 10.22 -10.32
N LEU A 102 6.32 10.21 -11.58
CA LEU A 102 5.85 9.26 -12.60
C LEU A 102 6.22 7.82 -12.25
N ILE A 103 7.48 7.56 -11.85
CA ILE A 103 7.94 6.23 -11.41
C ILE A 103 7.10 5.73 -10.24
N TYR A 104 6.92 6.57 -9.23
CA TYR A 104 6.18 6.26 -8.00
C TYR A 104 4.70 5.98 -8.30
N MET A 105 4.08 6.80 -9.15
CA MET A 105 2.70 6.63 -9.61
C MET A 105 2.50 5.30 -10.36
N ILE A 106 3.39 4.98 -11.31
CA ILE A 106 3.32 3.76 -12.12
C ILE A 106 3.57 2.52 -11.26
N GLN A 107 4.49 2.57 -10.30
CA GLN A 107 4.72 1.48 -9.35
C GLN A 107 3.42 1.11 -8.60
N PHE A 108 2.66 2.09 -8.12
CA PHE A 108 1.36 1.80 -7.50
C PHE A 108 0.33 1.25 -8.49
N ALA A 109 0.27 1.76 -9.72
CA ALA A 109 -0.66 1.25 -10.74
C ALA A 109 -0.31 -0.14 -11.27
N TYR A 110 0.97 -0.53 -11.20
CA TYR A 110 1.48 -1.83 -11.59
C TYR A 110 0.86 -2.95 -10.74
N GLN A 111 0.81 -2.80 -9.41
CA GLN A 111 0.45 -3.90 -8.49
C GLN A 111 -0.95 -4.49 -8.72
N PRO A 112 -2.02 -3.68 -8.88
CA PRO A 112 -3.35 -4.21 -9.20
C PRO A 112 -3.36 -4.98 -10.52
N VAL A 113 -2.67 -4.48 -11.56
CA VAL A 113 -2.60 -5.14 -12.87
C VAL A 113 -1.80 -6.44 -12.81
N MET A 114 -0.75 -6.51 -11.99
CA MET A 114 -0.02 -7.76 -11.71
C MET A 114 -0.93 -8.80 -11.04
N THR A 115 -1.80 -8.37 -10.12
CA THR A 115 -2.80 -9.25 -9.49
C THR A 115 -3.83 -9.73 -10.51
N ALA A 116 -4.33 -8.84 -11.38
CA ALA A 116 -5.24 -9.21 -12.46
C ALA A 116 -4.62 -10.23 -13.43
N LEU A 117 -3.34 -10.05 -13.80
CA LEU A 117 -2.58 -11.00 -14.61
C LEU A 117 -2.55 -12.40 -13.99
N CYS A 118 -2.40 -12.50 -12.67
CA CYS A 118 -2.41 -13.79 -11.97
C CYS A 118 -3.72 -14.55 -12.21
N PHE A 119 -4.85 -13.88 -12.00
CA PHE A 119 -6.16 -14.48 -12.18
C PHE A 119 -6.45 -14.81 -13.64
N GLU A 120 -6.03 -13.95 -14.57
CA GLU A 120 -6.11 -14.21 -16.01
C GLU A 120 -5.36 -15.49 -16.38
N TYR A 121 -4.13 -15.66 -15.88
CA TYR A 121 -3.30 -16.82 -16.20
C TYR A 121 -3.79 -18.09 -15.50
N GLN A 122 -4.32 -17.98 -14.27
CA GLN A 122 -4.98 -19.10 -13.59
C GLN A 122 -6.18 -19.61 -14.37
N LYS A 123 -7.04 -18.70 -14.85
CA LYS A 123 -8.18 -19.05 -15.72
C LYS A 123 -7.74 -19.73 -17.02
N ALA A 124 -6.57 -19.36 -17.55
CA ALA A 124 -5.95 -19.98 -18.72
C ALA A 124 -5.21 -21.30 -18.43
N GLY A 125 -5.40 -21.90 -17.25
CA GLY A 125 -4.81 -23.19 -16.88
C GLY A 125 -3.40 -23.13 -16.27
N CYS A 126 -2.85 -21.95 -15.98
CA CYS A 126 -1.60 -21.87 -15.22
C CYS A 126 -1.84 -22.16 -13.73
N SER A 127 -1.21 -23.20 -13.20
CA SER A 127 -1.13 -23.39 -11.74
C SER A 127 -0.26 -22.29 -11.11
N ILE A 128 -0.93 -21.34 -10.44
CA ILE A 128 -0.33 -20.24 -9.68
C ILE A 128 -0.94 -20.27 -8.28
N PHE A 129 -0.12 -20.35 -7.23
CA PHE A 129 -0.56 -20.18 -5.85
C PHE A 129 -0.42 -18.71 -5.44
N TYR A 130 -1.48 -17.91 -5.63
CA TYR A 130 -1.46 -16.46 -5.42
C TYR A 130 -0.97 -16.06 -4.02
N GLY A 131 -1.53 -16.67 -2.96
CA GLY A 131 -1.18 -16.33 -1.57
C GLY A 131 0.30 -16.55 -1.26
N LEU A 132 0.86 -17.68 -1.72
CA LEU A 132 2.30 -17.98 -1.57
C LEU A 132 3.16 -16.97 -2.33
N ALA A 133 2.82 -16.69 -3.58
CA ALA A 133 3.59 -15.76 -4.42
C ALA A 133 3.56 -14.32 -3.87
N ARG A 134 2.39 -13.85 -3.44
CA ARG A 134 2.21 -12.53 -2.84
C ARG A 134 2.94 -12.42 -1.50
N GLY A 135 2.88 -13.45 -0.67
CA GLY A 135 3.59 -13.52 0.62
C GLY A 135 5.11 -13.49 0.45
N LEU A 136 5.65 -14.25 -0.52
CA LEU A 136 7.07 -14.20 -0.87
C LEU A 136 7.50 -12.85 -1.47
N GLY A 137 6.59 -12.15 -2.16
CA GLY A 137 6.79 -10.75 -2.54
C GLY A 137 7.04 -9.84 -1.33
N SER A 138 6.21 -9.92 -0.29
CA SER A 138 6.42 -9.17 0.96
C SER A 138 7.71 -9.59 1.68
N ALA A 139 8.04 -10.88 1.70
CA ALA A 139 9.31 -11.35 2.25
C ALA A 139 10.51 -10.77 1.49
N SER A 140 10.40 -10.62 0.16
CA SER A 140 11.41 -9.95 -0.65
C SER A 140 11.53 -8.47 -0.26
N PHE A 141 10.44 -7.74 -0.05
CA PHE A 141 10.50 -6.36 0.46
C PHE A 141 11.26 -6.29 1.79
N ALA A 142 10.92 -7.17 2.74
CA ALA A 142 11.57 -7.20 4.05
C ALA A 142 13.08 -7.43 3.91
N VAL A 143 13.49 -8.48 3.18
CA VAL A 143 14.91 -8.81 2.97
C VAL A 143 15.63 -7.70 2.20
N SER A 144 15.02 -7.16 1.14
CA SER A 144 15.56 -6.03 0.39
C SER A 144 15.79 -4.82 1.29
N SER A 145 14.85 -4.50 2.20
CA SER A 145 14.99 -3.37 3.12
C SER A 145 16.17 -3.55 4.09
N LEU A 146 16.38 -4.77 4.60
CA LEU A 146 17.49 -5.11 5.49
C LEU A 146 18.85 -5.00 4.78
N ILE A 147 18.91 -5.35 3.49
CA ILE A 147 20.13 -5.30 2.69
C ILE A 147 20.41 -3.88 2.19
N ILE A 148 19.41 -3.19 1.68
CA ILE A 148 19.60 -1.90 0.98
C ILE A 148 20.05 -0.79 1.94
N GLY A 149 19.61 -0.82 3.21
CA GLY A 149 19.95 0.20 4.21
C GLY A 149 21.46 0.36 4.41
N PRO A 150 22.18 -0.69 4.86
CA PRO A 150 23.64 -0.65 5.01
C PRO A 150 24.39 -0.33 3.72
N VAL A 151 23.91 -0.82 2.57
CA VAL A 151 24.57 -0.58 1.27
C VAL A 151 24.40 0.87 0.85
N VAL A 152 23.23 1.48 1.04
CA VAL A 152 23.01 2.91 0.77
C VAL A 152 23.82 3.78 1.72
N GLU A 153 23.91 3.43 3.00
CA GLU A 153 24.72 4.18 3.96
C GLU A 153 26.20 4.21 3.56
N LYS A 154 26.73 3.06 3.09
CA LYS A 154 28.15 2.93 2.73
C LYS A 154 28.48 3.47 1.33
N ASN A 155 27.61 3.25 0.35
CA ASN A 155 27.89 3.49 -1.07
C ASN A 155 27.12 4.67 -1.66
N GLY A 156 26.23 5.30 -0.89
CA GLY A 156 25.45 6.46 -1.28
C GLY A 156 24.14 6.12 -1.99
N ILE A 157 23.35 7.17 -2.25
CA ILE A 157 21.97 7.06 -2.75
C ILE A 157 21.82 6.48 -4.17
N SER A 158 22.89 6.43 -4.96
CA SER A 158 22.86 5.85 -6.31
C SER A 158 22.52 4.36 -6.29
N VAL A 159 22.81 3.67 -5.18
CA VAL A 159 22.44 2.27 -4.93
C VAL A 159 20.93 2.05 -5.07
N LEU A 160 20.10 3.01 -4.66
CA LEU A 160 18.64 2.89 -4.77
C LEU A 160 18.20 2.77 -6.23
N ILE A 161 18.80 3.57 -7.12
CA ILE A 161 18.47 3.56 -8.54
C ILE A 161 19.01 2.30 -9.21
N TRP A 162 20.23 1.88 -8.88
CA TRP A 162 20.79 0.62 -9.37
C TRP A 162 19.99 -0.60 -8.91
N GLY A 163 19.55 -0.64 -7.66
CA GLY A 163 18.69 -1.68 -7.12
C GLY A 163 17.35 -1.75 -7.86
N SER A 164 16.76 -0.58 -8.12
CA SER A 164 15.52 -0.46 -8.91
C SER A 164 15.71 -0.98 -10.34
N ILE A 165 16.81 -0.63 -11.00
CA ILE A 165 17.14 -1.10 -12.36
C ILE A 165 17.31 -2.62 -12.37
N ALA A 166 18.09 -3.18 -11.45
CA ALA A 166 18.32 -4.63 -11.37
C ALA A 166 17.00 -5.40 -11.17
N ALA A 167 16.16 -4.93 -10.24
CA ALA A 167 14.85 -5.51 -9.98
C ALA A 167 13.91 -5.42 -11.18
N MET A 168 13.91 -4.29 -11.91
CA MET A 168 13.08 -4.12 -13.10
C MET A 168 13.58 -4.94 -14.30
N ILE A 169 14.89 -5.15 -14.45
CA ILE A 169 15.45 -6.08 -15.45
C ILE A 169 15.01 -7.51 -15.15
N ILE A 170 15.09 -7.96 -13.89
CA ILE A 170 14.58 -9.28 -13.48
C ILE A 170 13.09 -9.39 -13.82
N SER A 171 12.30 -8.36 -13.49
CA SER A 171 10.87 -8.32 -13.82
C SER A 171 10.62 -8.42 -15.33
N ALA A 172 11.42 -7.73 -16.16
CA ALA A 172 11.33 -7.80 -17.61
C ALA A 172 11.61 -9.21 -18.14
N ILE A 173 12.72 -9.83 -17.72
CA ILE A 173 13.13 -11.18 -18.14
C ILE A 173 12.03 -12.19 -17.78
N VAL A 174 11.52 -12.11 -16.56
CA VAL A 174 10.44 -12.99 -16.08
C VAL A 174 9.18 -12.79 -16.91
N MET A 175 8.73 -11.54 -17.09
CA MET A 175 7.48 -11.23 -17.80
C MET A 175 7.55 -11.60 -19.29
N LEU A 176 8.69 -11.39 -19.94
CA LEU A 176 8.92 -11.82 -21.33
C LEU A 176 8.86 -13.35 -21.46
N SER A 177 9.42 -14.08 -20.49
CA SER A 177 9.34 -15.55 -20.45
C SER A 177 7.98 -16.10 -20.02
N PHE A 178 7.09 -15.25 -19.47
CA PHE A 178 5.82 -15.68 -18.89
C PHE A 178 4.69 -15.51 -19.91
N ASN A 179 4.54 -16.52 -20.77
CA ASN A 179 3.50 -16.58 -21.77
C ASN A 179 2.26 -17.29 -21.22
N LYS A 180 1.09 -16.74 -21.55
CA LYS A 180 -0.19 -17.43 -21.40
C LYS A 180 -0.13 -18.71 -22.26
N PRO A 181 -0.52 -19.88 -21.74
CA PRO A 181 -0.72 -21.06 -22.57
C PRO A 181 -1.63 -20.70 -23.75
N ALA A 182 -1.34 -21.21 -24.95
CA ALA A 182 -2.25 -21.07 -26.07
C ALA A 182 -3.57 -21.76 -25.68
N ASP A 183 -4.71 -21.10 -25.96
CA ASP A 183 -6.03 -21.65 -25.66
C ASP A 183 -6.13 -23.06 -26.25
N LYS A 184 -6.14 -24.06 -25.37
CA LYS A 184 -6.80 -25.32 -25.64
C LYS A 184 -8.22 -25.09 -25.13
N ASP A 185 -9.14 -24.93 -26.06
CA ASP A 185 -10.57 -24.67 -25.86
C ASP A 185 -10.95 -23.22 -25.51
N SER A 186 -10.91 -22.35 -26.51
CA SER A 186 -11.81 -21.19 -26.60
C SER A 186 -12.80 -21.37 -27.76
N ALA A 187 -13.44 -22.54 -27.80
CA ALA A 187 -14.78 -22.70 -28.34
C ALA A 187 -15.71 -22.95 -27.16
N GLU A 188 -16.77 -22.16 -27.07
CA GLU A 188 -17.85 -22.22 -26.08
C GLU A 188 -17.48 -21.82 -24.64
N LYS A 189 -17.71 -20.54 -24.34
CA LYS A 189 -18.71 -20.18 -23.33
C LYS A 189 -19.30 -18.82 -23.66
N THR A 190 -20.44 -18.92 -24.32
CA THR A 190 -21.52 -17.96 -24.43
C THR A 190 -21.69 -17.21 -23.12
N SER A 191 -21.89 -15.91 -23.23
CA SER A 191 -22.44 -15.02 -22.23
C SER A 191 -23.66 -15.67 -21.54
N ASP A 192 -23.45 -16.27 -20.37
CA ASP A 192 -24.48 -16.32 -19.33
C ASP A 192 -24.43 -14.99 -18.59
N ASP A 193 -24.86 -13.93 -19.27
CA ASP A 193 -25.50 -12.81 -18.61
C ASP A 193 -26.80 -13.39 -18.04
N LYS A 194 -26.71 -13.94 -16.83
CA LYS A 194 -27.87 -13.88 -15.94
C LYS A 194 -28.14 -12.40 -15.77
N ILE A 195 -29.14 -11.92 -16.50
CA ILE A 195 -29.88 -10.73 -16.16
C ILE A 195 -30.39 -10.97 -14.75
N MET A 196 -29.56 -10.63 -13.75
CA MET A 196 -30.08 -10.29 -12.44
C MET A 196 -31.05 -9.16 -12.71
N GLU A 197 -32.30 -9.34 -12.27
CA GLU A 197 -33.23 -8.24 -12.12
C GLU A 197 -32.50 -7.04 -11.52
N PRO A 198 -32.84 -5.80 -11.89
CA PRO A 198 -32.11 -4.62 -11.45
C PRO A 198 -32.31 -4.44 -9.93
N ALA A 199 -31.52 -5.15 -9.13
CA ALA A 199 -31.36 -4.89 -7.72
C ALA A 199 -30.54 -3.61 -7.64
N THR A 200 -31.19 -2.56 -7.15
CA THR A 200 -30.65 -1.20 -7.13
C THR A 200 -29.44 -1.14 -6.20
N ALA A 201 -28.24 -1.35 -6.75
CA ALA A 201 -27.02 -0.97 -6.06
C ALA A 201 -27.15 0.50 -5.64
N HIS A 202 -26.74 0.84 -4.41
CA HIS A 202 -26.77 2.22 -3.96
C HIS A 202 -25.81 3.06 -4.82
N ASN A 203 -26.33 3.74 -5.83
CA ASN A 203 -25.53 4.43 -6.85
C ASN A 203 -25.08 5.83 -6.41
N SER A 204 -25.61 6.34 -5.30
CA SER A 204 -25.20 7.63 -4.74
C SER A 204 -24.39 7.44 -3.45
N LEU A 205 -23.34 8.24 -3.28
CA LEU A 205 -22.52 8.27 -2.06
C LEU A 205 -23.37 8.57 -0.82
N ALA A 206 -24.39 9.43 -0.99
CA ALA A 206 -25.31 9.83 0.07
C ALA A 206 -26.26 8.70 0.48
N SER A 207 -26.74 7.88 -0.46
CA SER A 207 -27.55 6.70 -0.12
C SER A 207 -26.70 5.64 0.58
N PHE A 208 -25.47 5.40 0.10
CA PHE A 208 -24.55 4.46 0.73
C PHE A 208 -24.21 4.84 2.18
N ALA A 209 -23.91 6.12 2.43
CA ALA A 209 -23.61 6.61 3.78
C ALA A 209 -24.82 6.56 4.73
N LYS A 210 -26.04 6.69 4.21
CA LYS A 210 -27.28 6.53 4.99
C LYS A 210 -27.55 5.08 5.34
N THR A 211 -27.29 4.15 4.41
CA THR A 211 -27.48 2.72 4.63
C THR A 211 -26.44 2.14 5.59
N TYR A 212 -25.19 2.61 5.51
CA TYR A 212 -24.08 2.14 6.35
C TYR A 212 -23.47 3.27 7.19
N PRO A 213 -24.21 3.85 8.15
CA PRO A 213 -23.77 5.03 8.90
C PRO A 213 -22.54 4.75 9.78
N ALA A 214 -22.47 3.56 10.40
CA ALA A 214 -21.31 3.12 11.16
C ALA A 214 -20.05 3.05 10.28
N PHE A 215 -20.18 2.48 9.08
CA PHE A 215 -19.08 2.39 8.13
C PHE A 215 -18.63 3.76 7.62
N GLY A 216 -19.57 4.65 7.26
CA GLY A 216 -19.26 6.00 6.80
C GLY A 216 -18.44 6.78 7.84
N LEU A 217 -18.81 6.70 9.12
CA LEU A 217 -18.04 7.31 10.20
C LEU A 217 -16.69 6.62 10.42
N PHE A 218 -16.63 5.29 10.26
CA PHE A 218 -15.39 4.52 10.33
C PHE A 218 -14.38 4.86 9.21
N LEU A 219 -14.84 5.28 8.03
CA LEU A 219 -13.94 5.79 6.99
C LEU A 219 -13.18 7.04 7.46
N VAL A 220 -13.83 7.92 8.23
CA VAL A 220 -13.16 9.09 8.82
C VAL A 220 -12.09 8.65 9.83
N ALA A 221 -12.41 7.67 10.68
CA ALA A 221 -11.43 7.07 11.58
C ALA A 221 -10.24 6.44 10.81
N THR A 222 -10.53 5.78 9.69
CA THR A 222 -9.52 5.17 8.81
C THR A 222 -8.58 6.22 8.24
N ILE A 223 -9.10 7.37 7.77
CA ILE A 223 -8.26 8.50 7.33
C ILE A 223 -7.33 8.95 8.45
N CYS A 224 -7.83 9.06 9.69
CA CYS A 224 -7.02 9.45 10.85
C CYS A 224 -5.94 8.42 11.24
N PHE A 225 -6.26 7.12 11.21
CA PHE A 225 -5.28 6.06 11.48
C PHE A 225 -4.17 6.06 10.44
N PHE A 226 -4.56 6.15 9.16
CA PHE A 226 -3.61 6.12 8.05
C PHE A 226 -2.87 7.43 7.85
N PHE A 227 -3.38 8.55 8.37
CA PHE A 227 -2.62 9.78 8.50
C PHE A 227 -1.37 9.55 9.37
N ALA A 228 -1.55 9.00 10.58
CA ALA A 228 -0.43 8.71 11.47
C ALA A 228 0.48 7.60 10.93
N HIS A 229 -0.11 6.55 10.34
CA HIS A 229 0.65 5.45 9.75
C HIS A 229 1.55 5.91 8.59
N ASN A 230 0.98 6.61 7.62
CA ASN A 230 1.71 7.03 6.43
C ASN A 230 2.71 8.13 6.77
N MET A 231 2.38 9.06 7.68
CA MET A 231 3.35 10.02 8.23
C MET A 231 4.62 9.33 8.76
N ILE A 232 4.47 8.27 9.55
CA ILE A 232 5.62 7.54 10.11
C ILE A 232 6.43 6.88 9.00
N ASN A 233 5.80 6.26 8.00
CA ASN A 233 6.49 5.52 6.94
C ASN A 233 7.16 6.47 5.93
N ASP A 234 6.44 7.49 5.45
CA ASP A 234 6.89 8.40 4.41
C ASP A 234 8.04 9.30 4.90
N PHE A 235 8.03 9.67 6.18
CA PHE A 235 9.08 10.47 6.83
C PHE A 235 9.89 9.68 7.86
N MET A 236 9.98 8.35 7.70
CA MET A 236 10.64 7.47 8.66
C MET A 236 12.12 7.81 8.84
N ILE A 237 12.82 8.16 7.76
CA ILE A 237 14.24 8.51 7.83
C ILE A 237 14.48 9.76 8.68
N GLN A 238 13.58 10.75 8.64
CA GLN A 238 13.66 11.96 9.45
C GLN A 238 13.53 11.62 10.94
N ILE A 239 12.57 10.77 11.29
CA ILE A 239 12.39 10.28 12.67
C ILE A 239 13.65 9.53 13.14
N ILE A 240 14.17 8.61 12.31
CA ILE A 240 15.35 7.82 12.62
C ILE A 240 16.59 8.69 12.82
N ARG A 241 16.84 9.65 11.92
CA ARG A 241 17.99 10.57 12.04
C ARG A 241 17.92 11.42 13.31
N ASN A 242 16.72 11.83 13.72
CA ASN A 242 16.51 12.54 14.99
C ASN A 242 16.76 11.68 16.23
N LEU A 243 16.63 10.35 16.11
CA LEU A 243 16.98 9.38 17.16
C LEU A 243 18.44 8.93 17.09
N GLY A 244 19.25 9.51 16.19
CA GLY A 244 20.66 9.20 16.00
C GLY A 244 20.95 8.03 15.06
N GLY A 245 19.95 7.47 14.39
CA GLY A 245 20.11 6.41 13.39
C GLY A 245 20.33 6.93 11.97
N ARG A 246 20.50 6.00 11.02
CA ARG A 246 20.82 6.25 9.62
C ARG A 246 20.04 5.28 8.71
N GLU A 247 20.48 5.14 7.46
CA GLU A 247 19.84 4.29 6.45
C GLU A 247 19.87 2.81 6.83
N THR A 248 20.89 2.34 7.55
CA THR A 248 20.92 0.99 8.13
C THR A 248 19.71 0.74 9.03
N GLU A 249 19.46 1.65 9.97
CA GLU A 249 18.32 1.59 10.89
C GLU A 249 16.98 1.72 10.17
N LEU A 250 16.91 2.50 9.09
CA LEU A 250 15.73 2.57 8.22
C LEU A 250 15.42 1.21 7.59
N GLY A 251 16.44 0.51 7.12
CA GLY A 251 16.32 -0.84 6.59
C GLY A 251 15.83 -1.84 7.64
N ILE A 252 16.42 -1.82 8.84
CA ILE A 252 16.03 -2.68 9.95
C ILE A 252 14.59 -2.40 10.39
N ALA A 253 14.20 -1.13 10.49
CA ALA A 253 12.84 -0.72 10.85
C ALA A 253 11.79 -1.22 9.85
N ASN A 254 12.04 -1.05 8.55
CA ASN A 254 11.19 -1.58 7.48
C ASN A 254 11.10 -3.11 7.49
N PHE A 255 12.24 -3.79 7.68
CA PHE A 255 12.30 -5.24 7.78
C PHE A 255 11.44 -5.74 8.96
N LEU A 256 11.63 -5.15 10.13
CA LEU A 256 10.90 -5.51 11.35
C LEU A 256 9.39 -5.30 11.17
N GLN A 257 8.99 -4.19 10.56
CA GLN A 257 7.59 -3.92 10.24
C GLN A 257 7.01 -5.03 9.34
N ALA A 258 7.65 -5.28 8.20
CA ALA A 258 7.14 -6.20 7.18
C ALA A 258 7.15 -7.68 7.63
N ILE A 259 8.17 -8.13 8.36
CA ILE A 259 8.27 -9.53 8.79
C ILE A 259 7.23 -9.87 9.86
N LEU A 260 6.89 -8.92 10.74
CA LEU A 260 5.91 -9.12 11.80
C LEU A 260 4.46 -9.10 11.31
N GLU A 261 4.19 -8.47 10.16
CA GLU A 261 2.85 -8.48 9.56
C GLU A 261 2.43 -9.87 9.06
N LEU A 262 3.37 -10.63 8.49
CA LEU A 262 3.08 -11.88 7.78
C LEU A 262 2.40 -12.95 8.66
N PRO A 263 2.91 -13.27 9.88
CA PRO A 263 2.26 -14.27 10.72
C PRO A 263 0.86 -13.84 11.18
N VAL A 264 0.68 -12.56 11.50
CA VAL A 264 -0.62 -12.05 11.99
C VAL A 264 -1.67 -12.12 10.90
N MET A 265 -1.35 -11.68 9.68
CA MET A 265 -2.27 -11.78 8.55
C MET A 265 -2.60 -13.25 8.21
N ALA A 266 -1.64 -14.17 8.32
CA ALA A 266 -1.89 -15.59 8.10
C ALA A 266 -2.82 -16.20 9.15
N LEU A 267 -2.74 -15.75 10.40
CA LEU A 267 -3.51 -16.28 11.53
C LEU A 267 -4.81 -15.51 11.80
N ILE A 268 -5.10 -14.44 11.07
CA ILE A 268 -6.25 -13.56 11.34
C ILE A 268 -7.59 -14.30 11.31
N GLY A 269 -7.75 -15.28 10.42
CA GLY A 269 -8.96 -16.08 10.33
C GLY A 269 -9.24 -16.89 11.61
N LEU A 270 -8.21 -17.29 12.36
CA LEU A 270 -8.36 -17.94 13.66
C LEU A 270 -8.78 -16.96 14.75
N ILE A 271 -8.29 -15.72 14.68
CA ILE A 271 -8.61 -14.64 15.62
C ILE A 271 -10.06 -14.19 15.40
N LEU A 272 -10.49 -14.04 14.16
CA LEU A 272 -11.84 -13.65 13.76
C LEU A 272 -12.93 -14.65 14.19
N LYS A 273 -12.57 -15.92 14.42
CA LYS A 273 -13.48 -16.91 15.04
C LYS A 273 -13.81 -16.61 16.50
N ARG A 274 -12.99 -15.81 17.19
CA ARG A 274 -13.13 -15.51 18.63
C ARG A 274 -13.40 -14.04 18.93
N ILE A 275 -12.97 -13.14 18.06
CA ILE A 275 -13.10 -11.69 18.23
C ILE A 275 -13.74 -11.13 16.96
N SER A 276 -14.81 -10.35 17.12
CA SER A 276 -15.52 -9.76 15.99
C SER A 276 -14.65 -8.74 15.24
N SER A 277 -14.95 -8.53 13.95
CA SER A 277 -14.19 -7.64 13.09
C SER A 277 -14.17 -6.19 13.61
N GLU A 278 -15.27 -5.70 14.17
CA GLU A 278 -15.44 -4.37 14.76
C GLU A 278 -14.48 -4.15 15.93
N LYS A 279 -14.41 -5.14 16.84
CA LYS A 279 -13.51 -5.08 18.00
C LYS A 279 -12.05 -5.08 17.56
N LEU A 280 -11.71 -5.90 16.56
CA LEU A 280 -10.36 -5.92 16.00
C LEU A 280 -9.98 -4.59 15.33
N LEU A 281 -10.92 -3.93 14.66
CA LEU A 281 -10.70 -2.61 14.07
C LEU A 281 -10.45 -1.53 15.15
N ILE A 282 -11.17 -1.56 16.27
CA ILE A 282 -10.91 -0.67 17.41
C ILE A 282 -9.53 -0.96 18.01
N ILE A 283 -9.21 -2.23 18.27
CA ILE A 283 -7.89 -2.65 18.82
C ILE A 283 -6.77 -2.18 17.90
N SER A 284 -6.93 -2.35 16.59
CA SER A 284 -5.97 -1.89 15.59
C SER A 284 -5.81 -0.37 15.58
N GLY A 285 -6.90 0.39 15.66
CA GLY A 285 -6.86 1.85 15.82
C GLY A 285 -6.08 2.29 17.05
N VAL A 286 -6.33 1.65 18.21
CA VAL A 286 -5.57 1.91 19.44
C VAL A 286 -4.09 1.55 19.25
N ALA A 287 -3.79 0.45 18.57
CA ALA A 287 -2.40 0.07 18.28
C ALA A 287 -1.68 1.08 17.38
N PHE A 288 -2.35 1.68 16.37
CA PHE A 288 -1.79 2.80 15.61
C PHE A 288 -1.47 3.99 16.50
N PHE A 289 -2.37 4.33 17.43
CA PHE A 289 -2.17 5.43 18.37
C PHE A 289 -0.99 5.17 19.32
N VAL A 290 -0.91 3.96 19.89
CA VAL A 290 0.22 3.59 20.77
C VAL A 290 1.53 3.58 19.98
N LYS A 291 1.54 3.08 18.74
CA LYS A 291 2.71 3.10 17.84
C LYS A 291 3.29 4.51 17.70
N ILE A 292 2.46 5.50 17.35
CA ILE A 292 2.93 6.88 17.20
C ILE A 292 3.29 7.53 18.55
N LEU A 293 2.56 7.21 19.61
CA LEU A 293 2.82 7.74 20.95
C LEU A 293 4.18 7.31 21.48
N ILE A 294 4.60 6.07 21.22
CA ILE A 294 5.96 5.59 21.54
C ILE A 294 7.02 6.50 20.89
N LEU A 295 6.81 6.92 19.64
CA LEU A 295 7.76 7.80 18.94
C LEU A 295 7.78 9.22 19.51
N VAL A 296 6.66 9.75 20.01
CA VAL A 296 6.62 11.07 20.68
C VAL A 296 7.56 11.12 21.89
N PHE A 297 7.68 10.00 22.61
CA PHE A 297 8.53 9.86 23.80
C PHE A 297 9.86 9.15 23.51
N ALA A 298 10.18 8.89 22.23
CA ALA A 298 11.37 8.15 21.87
C ALA A 298 12.65 8.94 22.18
N ASN A 299 13.58 8.30 22.90
CA ASN A 299 14.89 8.85 23.24
C ASN A 299 16.06 8.10 22.59
N GLY A 300 15.76 7.13 21.72
CA GLY A 300 16.77 6.40 20.95
C GLY A 300 16.16 5.31 20.07
N MET A 301 17.03 4.66 19.29
CA MET A 301 16.65 3.62 18.33
C MET A 301 15.87 2.42 18.89
N PRO A 302 16.09 1.94 20.13
CA PRO A 302 15.27 0.85 20.67
C PRO A 302 13.77 1.17 20.67
N MET A 303 13.38 2.41 21.00
CA MET A 303 11.97 2.81 20.98
C MET A 303 11.40 2.90 19.55
N MET A 304 12.24 3.22 18.56
CA MET A 304 11.85 3.14 17.15
C MET A 304 11.49 1.70 16.76
N TYR A 305 12.29 0.71 17.15
CA TYR A 305 12.01 -0.70 16.88
C TYR A 305 10.77 -1.20 17.63
N VAL A 306 10.58 -0.80 18.89
CA VAL A 306 9.35 -1.09 19.63
C VAL A 306 8.13 -0.51 18.91
N SER A 307 8.18 0.74 18.45
CA SER A 307 7.13 1.36 17.64
C SER A 307 6.86 0.55 16.36
N GLN A 308 7.89 0.12 15.64
CA GLN A 308 7.69 -0.68 14.43
C GLN A 308 7.11 -2.07 14.72
N SER A 309 7.42 -2.68 15.87
CA SER A 309 6.78 -3.93 16.28
C SER A 309 5.27 -3.80 16.50
N PHE A 310 4.76 -2.64 16.90
CA PHE A 310 3.30 -2.42 17.02
C PHE A 310 2.53 -2.54 15.71
N GLN A 311 3.22 -2.57 14.57
CA GLN A 311 2.61 -2.87 13.28
C GLN A 311 1.84 -4.21 13.30
N LEU A 312 2.33 -5.17 14.08
CA LEU A 312 1.71 -6.50 14.23
C LEU A 312 0.28 -6.40 14.79
N PHE A 313 -0.01 -5.40 15.63
CA PHE A 313 -1.35 -5.18 16.19
C PHE A 313 -2.15 -4.13 15.40
N ALA A 314 -1.44 -3.24 14.70
CA ALA A 314 -2.02 -2.15 13.93
C ALA A 314 -2.37 -2.63 12.51
N TYR A 315 -1.53 -2.34 11.53
CA TYR A 315 -1.78 -2.60 10.11
C TYR A 315 -2.07 -4.07 9.79
N ALA A 316 -1.33 -5.01 10.41
CA ALA A 316 -1.48 -6.44 10.13
C ALA A 316 -2.88 -6.98 10.51
N VAL A 317 -3.52 -6.36 11.51
CA VAL A 317 -4.89 -6.64 11.92
C VAL A 317 -5.89 -5.83 11.08
N PHE A 318 -5.62 -4.54 10.85
CA PHE A 318 -6.53 -3.62 10.18
C PHE A 318 -6.99 -4.13 8.82
N ILE A 319 -6.03 -4.49 7.96
CA ILE A 319 -6.29 -4.82 6.56
C ILE A 319 -7.26 -6.01 6.43
N PRO A 320 -6.99 -7.18 7.03
CA PRO A 320 -7.93 -8.29 6.96
C PRO A 320 -9.21 -8.05 7.78
N ALA A 321 -9.15 -7.40 8.95
CA ALA A 321 -10.36 -7.14 9.74
C ALA A 321 -11.33 -6.20 9.02
N GLY A 322 -10.83 -5.18 8.31
CA GLY A 322 -11.63 -4.29 7.47
C GLY A 322 -12.27 -5.02 6.30
N ALA A 323 -11.54 -5.97 5.70
CA ALA A 323 -12.09 -6.83 4.66
C ALA A 323 -13.29 -7.65 5.17
N TYR A 324 -13.12 -8.31 6.32
CA TYR A 324 -14.17 -9.11 6.97
C TYR A 324 -15.36 -8.27 7.45
N TYR A 325 -15.11 -7.07 7.97
CA TYR A 325 -16.17 -6.17 8.39
C TYR A 325 -17.11 -5.83 7.23
N VAL A 326 -16.55 -5.44 6.08
CA VAL A 326 -17.34 -5.16 4.87
C VAL A 326 -18.09 -6.40 4.40
N SER A 327 -17.45 -7.57 4.37
CA SER A 327 -18.10 -8.80 3.87
C SER A 327 -19.25 -9.29 4.75
N THR A 328 -19.25 -8.95 6.04
CA THR A 328 -20.28 -9.38 7.01
C THR A 328 -21.37 -8.33 7.23
N THR A 329 -21.04 -7.04 7.02
CA THR A 329 -21.94 -5.91 7.29
C THR A 329 -22.69 -5.45 6.04
N MET A 330 -22.11 -5.62 4.84
CA MET A 330 -22.67 -5.08 3.60
C MET A 330 -23.31 -6.15 2.72
N GLU A 331 -24.38 -5.76 2.03
CA GLU A 331 -24.97 -6.56 0.96
C GLU A 331 -23.94 -6.86 -0.13
N GLU A 332 -24.06 -8.00 -0.79
CA GLU A 332 -23.10 -8.51 -1.79
C GLU A 332 -22.77 -7.47 -2.88
N LEU A 333 -23.78 -6.74 -3.34
CA LEU A 333 -23.65 -5.69 -4.36
C LEU A 333 -22.86 -4.46 -3.89
N ASP A 334 -22.77 -4.24 -2.58
CA ASP A 334 -22.12 -3.09 -1.96
C ASP A 334 -20.72 -3.42 -1.40
N GLN A 335 -20.35 -4.71 -1.25
CA GLN A 335 -19.07 -5.12 -0.68
C GLN A 335 -17.85 -4.60 -1.46
N VAL A 336 -17.90 -4.65 -2.79
CA VAL A 336 -16.81 -4.13 -3.65
C VAL A 336 -16.62 -2.62 -3.43
N LYS A 337 -17.73 -1.87 -3.33
CA LYS A 337 -17.70 -0.43 -3.02
C LYS A 337 -17.14 -0.18 -1.63
N GLY A 338 -17.53 -0.98 -0.63
CA GLY A 338 -16.98 -0.92 0.72
C GLY A 338 -15.46 -1.07 0.75
N GLN A 339 -14.90 -2.07 0.07
CA GLN A 339 -13.45 -2.24 -0.04
C GLN A 339 -12.76 -1.06 -0.74
N ALA A 340 -13.37 -0.55 -1.81
CA ALA A 340 -12.87 0.60 -2.54
C ALA A 340 -12.85 1.86 -1.66
N PHE A 341 -13.87 2.08 -0.82
CA PHE A 341 -13.92 3.20 0.10
C PHE A 341 -12.90 3.09 1.24
N ILE A 342 -12.64 1.90 1.79
CA ILE A 342 -11.54 1.70 2.75
C ILE A 342 -10.20 2.08 2.11
N THR A 343 -9.93 1.56 0.91
CA THR A 343 -8.70 1.88 0.17
C THR A 343 -8.58 3.39 -0.09
N SER A 344 -9.68 4.03 -0.49
CA SER A 344 -9.72 5.48 -0.72
C SER A 344 -9.43 6.27 0.56
N ALA A 345 -9.97 5.84 1.70
CA ALA A 345 -9.71 6.45 3.01
C ALA A 345 -8.23 6.31 3.42
N ILE A 346 -7.62 5.14 3.17
CA ILE A 346 -6.18 4.91 3.37
C ILE A 346 -5.34 5.89 2.54
N THR A 347 -5.66 6.02 1.24
CA THR A 347 -4.97 6.96 0.34
C THR A 347 -5.13 8.41 0.80
N LEU A 348 -6.35 8.82 1.18
CA LEU A 348 -6.59 10.17 1.69
C LEU A 348 -5.78 10.47 2.96
N GLY A 349 -5.72 9.51 3.89
CA GLY A 349 -4.85 9.61 5.06
C GLY A 349 -3.40 9.90 4.69
N GLY A 350 -2.86 9.17 3.70
CA GLY A 350 -1.51 9.37 3.17
C GLY A 350 -1.30 10.70 2.45
N VAL A 351 -2.28 11.16 1.68
CA VAL A 351 -2.21 12.44 0.98
C VAL A 351 -2.15 13.59 1.99
N PHE A 352 -3.06 13.60 2.97
CA PHE A 352 -3.06 14.64 4.00
C PHE A 352 -1.81 14.59 4.86
N SER A 353 -1.35 13.39 5.25
CA SER A 353 -0.12 13.26 6.04
C SER A 353 1.09 13.78 5.29
N ASN A 354 1.20 13.50 3.99
CA ASN A 354 2.32 13.96 3.18
C ASN A 354 2.40 15.48 3.08
N PHE A 355 1.29 16.16 2.77
CA PHE A 355 1.27 17.63 2.73
C PHE A 355 1.56 18.26 4.09
N ILE A 356 0.88 17.81 5.15
CA ILE A 356 0.98 18.42 6.47
C ILE A 356 2.36 18.15 7.10
N SER A 357 2.85 16.91 7.01
CA SER A 357 4.10 16.52 7.65
C SER A 357 5.31 17.14 6.96
N GLY A 358 5.30 17.22 5.63
CA GLY A 358 6.36 17.92 4.88
C GLY A 358 6.52 19.37 5.32
N TYR A 359 5.41 20.10 5.42
CA TYR A 359 5.39 21.48 5.90
C TYR A 359 5.84 21.60 7.37
N ILE A 360 5.32 20.74 8.25
CA ILE A 360 5.70 20.76 9.68
C ILE A 360 7.21 20.50 9.85
N LEU A 361 7.79 19.59 9.08
CA LEU A 361 9.21 19.25 9.18
C LEU A 361 10.14 20.39 8.74
N ASP A 362 9.75 21.18 7.74
CA ASP A 362 10.57 22.30 7.28
C ASP A 362 10.44 23.56 8.16
N HIS A 363 9.27 23.78 8.77
CA HIS A 363 8.97 25.02 9.51
C HIS A 363 8.97 24.84 11.04
N PHE A 364 8.87 23.62 11.54
CA PHE A 364 8.82 23.31 12.97
C PHE A 364 9.81 22.20 13.34
N SER A 365 9.35 21.11 13.96
CA SER A 365 10.21 20.02 14.40
C SER A 365 9.53 18.66 14.25
N ILE A 366 10.34 17.60 14.26
CA ILE A 366 9.87 16.21 14.23
C ILE A 366 8.94 15.92 15.41
N ARG A 367 9.17 16.54 16.57
CA ARG A 367 8.28 16.39 17.72
C ARG A 367 6.89 16.96 17.46
N VAL A 368 6.79 18.14 16.82
CA VAL A 368 5.50 18.73 16.43
C VAL A 368 4.77 17.84 15.43
N MET A 369 5.49 17.26 14.47
CA MET A 369 4.93 16.29 13.51
C MET A 369 4.35 15.08 14.24
N LEU A 370 5.12 14.45 15.13
CA LEU A 370 4.70 13.27 15.91
C LEU A 370 3.50 13.56 16.82
N ILE A 371 3.46 14.73 17.47
CA ILE A 371 2.31 15.16 18.28
C ILE A 371 1.08 15.36 17.40
N THR A 372 1.23 16.00 16.23
CA THR A 372 0.13 16.23 15.29
C THR A 372 -0.48 14.90 14.85
N GLY A 373 0.34 13.95 14.40
CA GLY A 373 -0.13 12.61 14.05
C GLY A 373 -0.77 11.89 15.23
N SER A 374 -0.24 12.05 16.45
CA SER A 374 -0.82 11.43 17.66
C SER A 374 -2.21 11.97 17.99
N VAL A 375 -2.40 13.29 17.90
CA VAL A 375 -3.71 13.94 18.12
C VAL A 375 -4.72 13.48 17.07
N VAL A 376 -4.33 13.50 15.79
CA VAL A 376 -5.18 13.02 14.69
C VAL A 376 -5.56 11.56 14.89
N CYS A 377 -4.60 10.71 15.26
CA CYS A 377 -4.85 9.29 15.52
C CYS A 377 -5.76 9.06 16.73
N ALA A 378 -5.58 9.82 17.81
CA ALA A 378 -6.46 9.77 18.99
C ALA A 378 -7.91 10.14 18.65
N ILE A 379 -8.11 11.19 17.84
CA ILE A 379 -9.42 11.56 17.30
C ILE A 379 -9.99 10.38 16.50
N GLY A 380 -9.17 9.76 15.64
CA GLY A 380 -9.54 8.55 14.90
C GLY A 380 -9.98 7.40 15.81
N VAL A 381 -9.31 7.17 16.94
CA VAL A 381 -9.67 6.11 17.89
C VAL A 381 -11.04 6.39 18.50
N VAL A 382 -11.30 7.63 18.92
CA VAL A 382 -12.60 8.03 19.48
C VAL A 382 -13.71 7.87 18.44
N ILE A 383 -13.50 8.36 17.22
CA ILE A 383 -14.45 8.24 16.10
C ILE A 383 -14.70 6.76 15.78
N GLY A 384 -13.66 5.96 15.65
CA GLY A 384 -13.74 4.53 15.34
C GLY A 384 -14.47 3.75 16.43
N ALA A 385 -14.19 4.04 17.70
CA ALA A 385 -14.90 3.43 18.82
C ALA A 385 -16.39 3.79 18.82
N VAL A 386 -16.74 5.07 18.58
CA VAL A 386 -18.14 5.50 18.46
C VAL A 386 -18.83 4.81 17.29
N ALA A 387 -18.19 4.80 16.12
CA ALA A 387 -18.70 4.17 14.91
C ALA A 387 -19.01 2.69 15.12
N MET A 388 -18.10 1.96 15.76
CA MET A 388 -18.17 0.51 15.91
C MET A 388 -19.05 0.05 17.07
N THR A 389 -19.34 0.90 18.06
CA THR A 389 -20.08 0.51 19.27
C THR A 389 -21.46 1.15 19.43
N LYS A 390 -21.67 2.36 18.89
CA LYS A 390 -22.89 3.14 19.14
C LYS A 390 -23.80 3.28 17.93
N LEU A 391 -23.29 3.06 16.73
CA LEU A 391 -24.09 3.18 15.51
C LEU A 391 -24.64 1.81 15.08
N PRO A 392 -25.83 1.78 14.46
CA PRO A 392 -26.39 0.54 13.96
C PRO A 392 -25.52 -0.01 12.83
N HIS A 393 -25.18 -1.28 12.93
CA HIS A 393 -24.56 -2.05 11.86
C HIS A 393 -25.66 -2.70 11.05
N HIS A 394 -25.61 -2.52 9.73
CA HIS A 394 -26.43 -3.33 8.85
C HIS A 394 -25.91 -4.77 8.92
N VAL A 395 -26.78 -5.76 9.07
CA VAL A 395 -26.40 -7.17 9.03
C VAL A 395 -26.99 -7.73 7.75
N ALA A 396 -26.15 -8.12 6.80
CA ALA A 396 -26.62 -8.69 5.55
C ALA A 396 -27.41 -9.98 5.83
N GLU A 397 -28.57 -10.17 5.19
CA GLU A 397 -29.45 -11.33 5.42
C GLU A 397 -28.77 -12.69 5.15
N ASN A 398 -27.66 -12.70 4.40
CA ASN A 398 -26.89 -13.90 4.08
C ASN A 398 -25.69 -14.16 5.03
N ALA A 399 -25.52 -13.37 6.09
CA ALA A 399 -24.44 -13.55 7.06
C ALA A 399 -24.81 -14.60 8.12
N ASN A 400 -24.84 -15.88 7.74
CA ASN A 400 -24.76 -17.00 8.69
C ASN A 400 -23.42 -17.74 8.51
N PRO A 401 -22.81 -18.21 9.62
CA PRO A 401 -21.40 -18.60 9.68
C PRO A 401 -21.01 -19.84 8.86
#